data_AF-X1I6Z0-F1
#
_entry.id   AF-X1I6Z0-F1
#
_cell.length_a   1.000
_cell.length_b   1.000
_cell.length_c   1.000
_cell.angle_alpha   90.00
_cell.angle_beta   90.00
_cell.angle_gamma   90.00
#
_symmetry.space_group_name_H-M   'P 1'
#
loop_
_entity.id
_entity.type
_entity.pdbx_description
1 polymer ?
#
loop_
_entity_poly.entity_id
_entity_poly.type
_entity_poly.pdbx_seq_one_letter_code
_entity_poly.pdbx_strand_id
1 'polypeptide(L)'
;TLIFIDEIQNSPNAVSMLRYFYESAKEFFVITAGSLLESLIDRQISFPVGRVDYLYMKPLTFNEYVNVIEDKSIIEVLNQVPCPDFAHEKLLGLFYKYTLTGGMPEVVSVYSENQNIVELNPIYESLLQSYLDDVEKYARNNTLARVMRHAIESSFYEAGSRIRFEGFGRSLYKSREMSEALGEFCISSINISVLP
;
A
#
# COMPACT_ATOMS: atom_id res chain seq x y z
N THR A 1 -12.71 14.06 24.42
CA THR A 1 -12.78 12.60 24.16
C THR A 1 -12.28 12.33 22.76
N LEU A 2 -11.50 11.25 22.56
CA LEU A 2 -11.05 10.82 21.24
C LEU A 2 -11.93 9.67 20.75
N ILE A 3 -12.43 9.78 19.52
CA ILE A 3 -13.21 8.76 18.84
C ILE A 3 -12.38 8.27 17.66
N PHE A 4 -12.12 6.96 17.62
CA PHE A 4 -11.45 6.30 16.50
C PHE A 4 -12.45 5.40 15.78
N ILE A 5 -12.61 5.61 14.47
CA ILE A 5 -13.49 4.81 13.62
C ILE A 5 -12.64 4.14 12.56
N ASP A 6 -12.46 2.84 12.68
CA ASP A 6 -11.78 2.05 11.66
C ASP A 6 -12.75 1.71 10.52
N GLU A 7 -12.21 1.56 9.32
CA GLU A 7 -12.95 1.13 8.13
C GLU A 7 -14.26 1.92 7.89
N ILE A 8 -14.21 3.25 8.03
CA ILE A 8 -15.39 4.12 7.98
C ILE A 8 -16.16 4.00 6.66
N GLN A 9 -15.49 3.57 5.59
CA GLN A 9 -16.09 3.27 4.28
C GLN A 9 -17.27 2.29 4.33
N ASN A 10 -17.29 1.39 5.33
CA ASN A 10 -18.34 0.39 5.46
C ASN A 10 -19.67 1.00 5.95
N SER A 11 -19.66 2.26 6.40
CA SER A 11 -20.86 2.97 6.85
C SER A 11 -20.96 4.37 6.22
N PRO A 12 -21.72 4.53 5.12
CA PRO A 12 -22.00 5.84 4.51
C PRO A 12 -22.66 6.83 5.49
N ASN A 13 -23.41 6.30 6.46
CA ASN A 13 -24.01 7.10 7.53
C ASN A 13 -22.92 7.69 8.44
N ALA A 14 -21.90 6.91 8.82
CA ALA A 14 -20.78 7.41 9.63
C ALA A 14 -19.98 8.49 8.89
N VAL A 15 -19.75 8.30 7.58
CA VAL A 15 -19.10 9.31 6.72
C VAL A 15 -19.88 10.63 6.75
N SER A 16 -21.20 10.57 6.60
CA SER A 16 -22.07 11.76 6.62
C SER A 16 -22.06 12.46 7.98
N MET A 17 -21.85 11.71 9.07
CA MET A 17 -21.78 12.25 10.43
C MET A 17 -20.53 13.10 10.69
N LEU A 18 -19.44 12.90 9.93
CA LEU A 18 -18.20 13.68 10.10
C LEU A 18 -18.41 15.18 10.00
N ARG A 19 -19.34 15.62 9.15
CA ARG A 19 -19.73 17.02 9.06
C ARG A 19 -20.22 17.57 10.41
N TYR A 20 -21.05 16.81 11.13
CA TYR A 20 -21.63 17.26 12.39
C TYR A 20 -20.61 17.26 13.52
N PHE A 21 -19.64 16.34 13.51
CA PHE A 21 -18.51 16.38 14.44
C PHE A 21 -17.70 17.68 14.28
N TYR A 22 -17.49 18.12 13.05
CA TYR A 22 -16.80 19.39 12.78
C TYR A 22 -17.65 20.63 13.13
N GLU A 23 -18.94 20.62 12.79
CA GLU A 23 -19.80 21.82 12.91
C GLU A 23 -20.39 22.00 14.33
N SER A 24 -20.89 20.92 14.93
CA SER A 24 -21.74 20.97 16.13
C SER A 24 -21.11 20.34 17.38
N ALA A 25 -20.18 19.39 17.21
CA ALA A 25 -19.64 18.60 18.32
C ALA A 25 -18.10 18.68 18.40
N LYS A 26 -17.59 19.92 18.47
CA LYS A 26 -16.14 20.25 18.43
C LYS A 26 -15.36 19.78 19.66
N GLU A 27 -16.04 19.33 20.71
CA GLU A 27 -15.46 18.75 21.91
C GLU A 27 -14.90 17.32 21.69
N PHE A 28 -15.27 16.68 20.58
CA PHE A 28 -14.76 15.37 20.18
C PHE A 28 -13.64 15.51 19.16
N PHE A 29 -12.51 14.85 19.45
CA PHE A 29 -11.49 14.58 18.45
C PHE A 29 -11.90 13.31 17.72
N VAL A 30 -11.98 13.35 16.39
CA VAL A 30 -12.40 12.19 15.59
C VAL A 30 -11.27 11.85 14.62
N ILE A 31 -10.82 10.60 14.68
CA ILE A 31 -9.87 10.03 13.73
C ILE A 31 -10.56 8.87 13.03
N THR A 32 -10.44 8.82 11.71
CA THR A 32 -11.04 7.76 10.90
C THR A 32 -9.99 7.11 10.03
N ALA A 33 -10.04 5.79 9.88
CA ALA A 33 -9.19 5.03 8.97
C ALA A 33 -10.03 4.36 7.88
N GLY A 34 -9.40 4.11 6.73
CA GLY A 34 -10.04 3.44 5.60
C GLY A 34 -9.16 3.35 4.37
N SER A 35 -9.02 2.15 3.80
CA SER A 35 -8.30 1.90 2.55
C SER A 35 -9.04 2.40 1.31
N LEU A 36 -10.38 2.30 1.32
CA LEU A 36 -11.27 2.60 0.20
C LEU A 36 -11.68 4.07 0.09
N LEU A 37 -11.16 4.92 0.97
CA LEU A 37 -11.72 6.24 1.20
C LEU A 37 -11.68 7.14 -0.06
N GLU A 38 -10.66 7.00 -0.91
CA GLU A 38 -10.58 7.70 -2.21
C GLU A 38 -11.61 7.20 -3.22
N SER A 39 -11.84 5.88 -3.27
CA SER A 39 -12.84 5.29 -4.17
C SER A 39 -14.28 5.69 -3.80
N LEU A 40 -14.54 5.96 -2.52
CA LEU A 40 -15.82 6.47 -2.04
C LEU A 40 -16.06 7.93 -2.39
N ILE A 41 -15.00 8.75 -2.50
CA ILE A 41 -15.11 10.14 -2.95
C ILE A 41 -15.63 10.20 -4.40
N ASP A 42 -15.27 9.22 -5.23
CA ASP A 42 -15.71 9.13 -6.62
C ASP A 42 -17.13 8.54 -6.77
N ARG A 43 -17.57 7.71 -5.80
CA ARG A 43 -18.88 7.05 -5.80
C ARG A 43 -19.94 7.82 -4.99
N GLN A 44 -20.59 8.83 -5.58
CA GLN A 44 -21.89 9.45 -5.17
C GLN A 44 -22.21 9.73 -3.68
N ILE A 45 -21.30 9.50 -2.73
CA ILE A 45 -21.48 9.79 -1.32
C ILE A 45 -21.08 11.25 -1.13
N SER A 46 -21.93 12.03 -0.45
CA SER A 46 -21.61 13.41 -0.08
C SER A 46 -20.53 13.40 1.00
N PHE A 47 -19.28 13.22 0.58
CA PHE A 47 -18.14 13.31 1.47
C PHE A 47 -17.97 14.78 1.88
N PRO A 48 -17.79 15.10 3.17
CA PRO A 48 -17.71 16.48 3.64
C PRO A 48 -16.34 17.10 3.32
N VAL A 49 -16.12 17.44 2.05
CA VAL A 49 -14.92 18.10 1.55
C VAL A 49 -14.70 19.43 2.30
N GLY A 50 -13.47 19.63 2.78
CA GLY A 50 -13.07 20.84 3.52
C GLY A 50 -13.41 20.85 5.01
N ARG A 51 -13.92 19.74 5.58
CA ARG A 51 -14.18 19.56 7.02
C ARG A 51 -13.41 18.41 7.64
N VAL A 52 -12.54 17.81 6.85
CA VAL A 52 -11.74 16.63 7.17
C VAL A 52 -10.36 16.85 6.58
N ASP A 53 -9.35 16.54 7.38
CA ASP A 53 -7.96 16.52 6.95
C ASP A 53 -7.57 15.09 6.63
N TYR A 54 -6.82 14.92 5.54
CA TYR A 54 -6.36 13.60 5.09
C TYR A 54 -4.92 13.38 5.51
N LEU A 55 -4.67 12.21 6.11
CA LEU A 55 -3.32 11.73 6.39
C LEU A 55 -3.09 10.43 5.63
N TYR A 56 -2.13 10.46 4.71
CA TYR A 56 -1.75 9.29 3.94
C TYR A 56 -0.64 8.52 4.66
N MET A 57 -0.93 7.26 5.01
CA MET A 57 0.04 6.34 5.57
C MET A 57 0.62 5.48 4.44
N LYS A 58 1.95 5.45 4.32
CA LYS A 58 2.67 4.65 3.34
C LYS A 58 3.50 3.58 4.05
N PRO A 59 3.93 2.52 3.34
CA PRO A 59 4.96 1.63 3.85
C PRO A 59 6.21 2.41 4.27
N LEU A 60 6.96 1.84 5.21
CA LEU A 60 8.21 2.38 5.71
C LEU A 60 9.17 2.66 4.55
N THR A 61 9.78 3.84 4.57
CA THR A 61 10.87 4.20 3.69
C THR A 61 12.12 3.39 4.01
N PHE A 62 13.10 3.36 3.10
CA PHE A 62 14.37 2.69 3.36
C PHE A 62 15.08 3.22 4.62
N ASN A 63 15.01 4.54 4.88
CA ASN A 63 15.58 5.13 6.08
C ASN A 63 14.88 4.61 7.35
N GLU A 64 13.56 4.51 7.33
CA GLU A 64 12.79 3.96 8.46
C GLU A 64 13.06 2.47 8.66
N TYR A 65 13.17 1.71 7.57
CA TYR A 65 13.56 0.30 7.60
C TYR A 65 14.94 0.09 8.26
N VAL A 66 15.94 0.87 7.84
CA VAL A 66 17.29 0.82 8.43
C VAL A 66 17.24 1.19 9.91
N ASN A 67 16.42 2.18 10.29
CA ASN A 67 16.25 2.57 11.69
C ASN A 67 15.61 1.50 12.57
N VAL A 68 14.81 0.60 12.00
CA VAL A 68 14.21 -0.52 12.73
C VAL A 68 15.19 -1.69 12.88
N ILE A 69 16.02 -1.95 11.86
CA ILE A 69 16.84 -3.17 11.79
C ILE A 69 18.28 -2.97 12.29
N GLU A 70 18.81 -1.76 12.19
CA GLU A 70 20.20 -1.44 12.52
C GLU A 70 20.29 -0.38 13.62
N ASP A 71 21.48 -0.24 14.19
CA ASP A 71 21.77 0.80 15.16
C ASP A 71 21.74 2.21 14.55
N LYS A 72 21.48 3.21 15.40
CA LYS A 72 21.40 4.63 15.01
C LYS A 72 22.65 5.14 14.27
N SER A 73 23.82 4.55 14.52
CA SER A 73 25.08 4.92 13.88
C SER A 73 25.07 4.69 12.36
N ILE A 74 24.34 3.68 11.87
CA ILE A 74 24.23 3.40 10.43
C ILE A 74 23.35 4.44 9.73
N ILE A 75 22.34 4.97 10.41
CA ILE A 75 21.46 6.02 9.87
C ILE A 75 22.23 7.33 9.70
N GLU A 76 23.10 7.67 10.65
CA GLU A 76 23.96 8.85 10.55
C GLU A 76 24.85 8.77 9.31
N VAL A 77 25.42 7.60 9.05
CA VAL A 77 26.24 7.35 7.86
C VAL A 77 25.41 7.35 6.57
N LEU A 78 24.19 6.80 6.59
CA LEU A 78 23.27 6.81 5.45
C LEU A 78 22.89 8.23 5.01
N ASN A 79 22.78 9.16 5.97
CA ASN A 79 22.45 10.56 5.69
C ASN A 79 23.68 11.40 5.26
N GLN A 80 24.90 10.84 5.31
CA GLN A 80 26.10 11.55 4.86
C GLN A 80 26.23 11.50 3.33
N VAL A 81 26.42 12.68 2.74
CA VAL A 81 26.66 12.83 1.30
C VAL A 81 27.99 13.58 1.10
N PRO A 82 29.00 12.98 0.43
CA PRO A 82 28.98 11.65 -0.18
C PRO A 82 29.01 10.51 0.86
N CYS A 83 28.44 9.36 0.50
CA CYS A 83 28.46 8.16 1.35
C CYS A 83 29.92 7.70 1.54
N PRO A 84 30.36 7.43 2.79
CA PRO A 84 31.69 6.87 3.03
C PRO A 84 31.88 5.50 2.38
N ASP A 85 33.03 5.27 1.74
CA ASP A 85 33.32 4.03 1.00
C ASP A 85 33.18 2.78 1.87
N PHE A 86 33.61 2.85 3.13
CA PHE A 86 33.55 1.72 4.07
C PHE A 86 32.12 1.26 4.38
N ALA A 87 31.13 2.15 4.24
CA ALA A 87 29.73 1.88 4.54
C ALA A 87 28.92 1.50 3.30
N HIS A 88 29.45 1.77 2.11
CA HIS A 88 28.72 1.61 0.85
C HIS A 88 28.23 0.17 0.65
N GLU A 89 29.11 -0.84 0.81
CA GLU A 89 28.72 -2.24 0.64
C GLU A 89 27.68 -2.70 1.68
N LYS A 90 27.80 -2.24 2.94
CA LYS A 90 26.82 -2.57 3.99
C LYS A 90 25.46 -1.96 3.67
N LEU A 91 25.42 -0.69 3.27
CA LEU A 91 24.17 0.01 2.92
C LEU A 91 23.52 -0.60 1.67
N LEU A 92 24.31 -1.01 0.67
CA LEU A 92 23.82 -1.78 -0.48
C LEU A 92 23.22 -3.11 -0.06
N GLY A 93 23.88 -3.85 0.83
CA GLY A 93 23.36 -5.10 1.38
C GLY A 93 22.00 -4.92 2.08
N LEU A 94 21.86 -3.85 2.87
CA LEU A 94 20.59 -3.47 3.51
C LEU A 94 19.53 -3.07 2.49
N PHE A 95 19.92 -2.34 1.45
CA PHE A 95 19.03 -1.97 0.37
C PHE A 95 18.49 -3.20 -0.35
N TYR A 96 19.34 -4.18 -0.67
CA TYR A 96 18.88 -5.43 -1.28
C TYR A 96 17.92 -6.21 -0.38
N LYS A 97 18.19 -6.29 0.92
CA LYS A 97 17.23 -6.88 1.88
C LYS A 97 15.91 -6.13 1.88
N TYR A 98 15.94 -4.80 1.92
CA TYR A 98 14.74 -3.96 1.83
C TYR A 98 13.97 -4.18 0.53
N THR A 99 14.63 -4.36 -0.62
CA THR A 99 13.92 -4.67 -1.88
C THR A 99 13.22 -6.03 -1.87
N LEU A 100 13.70 -6.97 -1.04
CA LEU A 100 13.09 -8.29 -0.89
C LEU A 100 11.98 -8.31 0.17
N THR A 101 12.16 -7.56 1.28
CA THR A 101 11.17 -7.51 2.37
C THR A 101 10.08 -6.46 2.12
N GLY A 102 10.38 -5.44 1.33
CA GLY A 102 9.58 -4.22 1.25
C GLY A 102 9.57 -3.43 2.56
N GLY A 103 8.68 -2.44 2.62
CA GLY A 103 8.49 -1.54 3.77
C GLY A 103 7.21 -1.79 4.56
N MET A 104 6.48 -2.88 4.33
CA MET A 104 5.22 -3.11 5.03
C MET A 104 5.48 -3.29 6.54
N PRO A 105 4.84 -2.51 7.44
CA PRO A 105 5.20 -2.49 8.85
C PRO A 105 5.17 -3.86 9.52
N GLU A 106 4.16 -4.69 9.23
CA GLU A 106 4.04 -6.05 9.76
C GLU A 106 5.21 -6.95 9.32
N VAL A 107 5.54 -6.91 8.02
CA VAL A 107 6.66 -7.66 7.44
C VAL A 107 7.99 -7.22 8.05
N VAL A 108 8.21 -5.91 8.18
CA VAL A 108 9.44 -5.36 8.75
C VAL A 108 9.55 -5.69 10.24
N SER A 109 8.44 -5.66 10.99
CA SER A 109 8.41 -6.04 12.40
C SER A 109 8.85 -7.49 12.60
N VAL A 110 8.24 -8.44 11.87
CA VAL A 110 8.59 -9.87 11.97
C VAL A 110 10.02 -10.12 11.48
N TYR A 111 10.43 -9.46 10.41
CA TYR A 111 11.79 -9.58 9.91
C TYR A 111 12.84 -9.04 10.89
N SER A 112 12.52 -7.97 11.64
CA SER A 112 13.43 -7.39 12.64
C SER A 112 13.72 -8.35 13.80
N GLU A 113 12.77 -9.22 14.15
CA GLU A 113 12.91 -10.20 15.23
C GLU A 113 13.68 -11.44 14.79
N ASN A 114 13.32 -12.01 13.62
CA ASN A 114 13.77 -13.34 13.23
C ASN A 114 14.86 -13.33 12.14
N GLN A 115 15.03 -12.21 11.43
CA GLN A 115 15.90 -12.05 10.26
C GLN A 115 15.74 -13.15 9.19
N ASN A 116 14.61 -13.85 9.20
CA ASN A 116 14.34 -15.00 8.36
C ASN A 116 13.31 -14.63 7.29
N ILE A 117 13.74 -14.60 6.03
CA ILE A 117 12.87 -14.25 4.90
C ILE A 117 11.79 -15.34 4.67
N VAL A 118 12.09 -16.61 4.98
CA VAL A 118 11.16 -17.72 4.73
C VAL A 118 9.92 -17.62 5.61
N GLU A 119 10.06 -17.08 6.82
CA GLU A 119 8.97 -16.86 7.76
C GLU A 119 8.03 -15.71 7.33
N LEU A 120 8.42 -14.93 6.31
CA LEU A 120 7.58 -13.87 5.76
C LEU A 120 6.56 -14.40 4.74
N ASN A 121 6.77 -15.61 4.19
CA ASN A 121 5.88 -16.19 3.17
C ASN A 121 4.40 -16.24 3.61
N PRO A 122 4.05 -16.70 4.83
CA PRO A 122 2.65 -16.71 5.26
C PRO A 122 2.04 -15.31 5.36
N ILE A 123 2.84 -14.31 5.72
CA ILE A 123 2.40 -12.91 5.80
C ILE A 123 2.10 -12.40 4.38
N TYR A 124 3.01 -12.63 3.43
CA TYR A 124 2.77 -12.26 2.03
C TYR A 124 1.56 -12.95 1.42
N GLU A 125 1.38 -14.25 1.69
CA GLU A 125 0.20 -14.99 1.21
C GLU A 125 -1.09 -14.44 1.83
N SER A 126 -1.10 -14.17 3.13
CA SER A 126 -2.24 -13.57 3.80
C SER A 126 -2.58 -12.19 3.23
N LEU A 127 -1.57 -11.34 3.03
CA LEU A 127 -1.74 -10.02 2.43
C LEU A 127 -2.27 -10.11 1.01
N LEU A 128 -1.68 -10.99 0.19
CA LEU A 128 -2.13 -11.24 -1.18
C LEU A 128 -3.60 -11.67 -1.19
N GLN A 129 -3.98 -12.60 -0.30
CA GLN A 129 -5.35 -13.06 -0.19
C GLN A 129 -6.30 -11.93 0.21
N SER A 130 -5.94 -11.10 1.20
CA SER A 130 -6.74 -9.94 1.60
C SER A 130 -6.93 -8.95 0.45
N TYR A 131 -5.87 -8.66 -0.33
CA TYR A 131 -5.99 -7.84 -1.54
C TYR A 131 -6.94 -8.46 -2.55
N LEU A 132 -6.82 -9.77 -2.80
CA LEU A 132 -7.66 -10.50 -3.74
C LEU A 132 -9.14 -10.55 -3.33
N ASP A 133 -9.42 -10.61 -2.03
CA ASP A 133 -10.78 -10.56 -1.49
C ASP A 133 -11.39 -9.16 -1.66
N ASP A 134 -10.56 -8.11 -1.56
CA ASP A 134 -11.01 -6.73 -1.74
C ASP A 134 -11.19 -6.32 -3.21
N VAL A 135 -10.59 -7.03 -4.19
CA VAL A 135 -10.73 -6.77 -5.64
C VAL A 135 -12.21 -6.64 -6.04
N GLU A 136 -13.08 -7.47 -5.46
CA GLU A 136 -14.51 -7.46 -5.78
C GLU A 136 -15.21 -6.14 -5.39
N LYS A 137 -14.68 -5.42 -4.40
CA LYS A 137 -15.22 -4.11 -3.99
C LYS A 137 -14.85 -3.00 -4.97
N TYR A 138 -13.66 -3.09 -5.56
CA TYR A 138 -13.12 -2.10 -6.51
C TYR A 138 -13.70 -2.30 -7.91
N ALA A 139 -13.80 -3.55 -8.36
CA ALA A 139 -14.22 -3.85 -9.71
C ALA A 139 -15.67 -3.43 -9.99
N ARG A 140 -15.86 -2.64 -11.05
CA ARG A 140 -17.20 -2.20 -11.49
C ARG A 140 -18.03 -3.33 -12.10
N ASN A 141 -17.38 -4.41 -12.54
CA ASN A 141 -18.02 -5.57 -13.13
C ASN A 141 -17.15 -6.84 -12.94
N ASN A 142 -17.77 -8.01 -13.11
CA ASN A 142 -17.11 -9.31 -12.93
C ASN A 142 -15.92 -9.54 -13.89
N THR A 143 -15.94 -8.94 -15.08
CA THR A 143 -14.82 -9.07 -16.02
C THR A 143 -13.60 -8.35 -15.49
N LEU A 144 -13.75 -7.10 -15.04
CA LEU A 144 -12.68 -6.31 -14.45
C LEU A 144 -12.14 -6.97 -13.18
N ALA A 145 -13.00 -7.53 -12.33
CA ALA A 145 -12.58 -8.27 -11.14
C ALA A 145 -11.65 -9.45 -11.49
N ARG A 146 -11.99 -10.21 -12.53
CA ARG A 146 -11.17 -11.34 -13.00
C ARG A 146 -9.83 -10.88 -13.58
N VAL A 147 -9.82 -9.77 -14.31
CA VAL A 147 -8.59 -9.20 -14.89
C VAL A 147 -7.69 -8.67 -13.78
N MET A 148 -8.24 -7.95 -12.79
CA MET A 148 -7.51 -7.45 -11.62
C MET A 148 -6.90 -8.59 -10.80
N ARG A 149 -7.68 -9.63 -10.48
CA ARG A 149 -7.18 -10.82 -9.78
C ARG A 149 -6.00 -11.45 -10.51
N HIS A 150 -6.14 -11.67 -11.82
CA HIS A 150 -5.05 -12.21 -12.64
C HIS A 150 -3.83 -11.28 -12.65
N ALA A 151 -4.05 -9.96 -12.75
CA ALA A 151 -2.98 -8.97 -12.76
C ALA A 151 -2.18 -9.01 -11.45
N ILE A 152 -2.87 -9.07 -10.30
CA ILE A 152 -2.26 -9.15 -8.98
C ILE A 152 -1.45 -10.44 -8.84
N GLU A 153 -2.04 -11.59 -9.13
CA GLU A 153 -1.36 -12.90 -9.04
C GLU A 153 -0.14 -12.99 -9.96
N SER A 154 -0.22 -12.39 -11.15
CA SER A 154 0.88 -12.40 -12.13
C SER A 154 1.95 -11.34 -11.86
N SER A 155 1.62 -10.26 -11.14
CA SER A 155 2.51 -9.11 -10.96
C SER A 155 3.82 -9.46 -10.28
N PHE A 156 3.79 -10.37 -9.30
CA PHE A 156 4.99 -10.80 -8.57
C PHE A 156 5.99 -11.54 -9.45
N TYR A 157 5.51 -12.31 -10.43
CA TYR A 157 6.37 -13.07 -11.35
C TYR A 157 6.98 -12.19 -12.45
N GLU A 158 6.30 -11.10 -12.79
CA GLU A 158 6.73 -10.12 -13.79
C GLU A 158 7.43 -8.90 -13.15
N ALA A 159 7.68 -8.94 -11.84
CA ALA A 159 8.35 -7.86 -11.13
C ALA A 159 9.80 -7.70 -11.60
N GLY A 160 10.19 -6.47 -11.94
CA GLY A 160 11.54 -6.14 -12.40
C GLY A 160 11.81 -6.46 -13.88
N SER A 161 10.84 -7.02 -14.62
CA SER A 161 10.93 -7.18 -16.07
C SER A 161 10.13 -6.09 -16.80
N ARG A 162 10.44 -5.87 -18.08
CA ARG A 162 9.65 -4.96 -18.92
C ARG A 162 8.36 -5.66 -19.33
N ILE A 163 7.24 -5.15 -18.84
CA ILE A 163 5.92 -5.76 -19.07
C ILE A 163 5.23 -5.21 -20.33
N ARG A 164 4.42 -6.05 -20.96
CA ARG A 164 3.43 -5.66 -21.98
C ARG A 164 2.04 -5.97 -21.45
N PHE A 165 1.09 -5.06 -21.64
CA PHE A 165 -0.29 -5.26 -21.18
C PHE A 165 -1.03 -6.34 -21.97
N GLU A 166 -0.75 -6.48 -23.26
CA GLU A 166 -1.27 -7.59 -24.04
C GLU A 166 -0.54 -8.89 -23.69
N GLY A 167 -1.28 -9.91 -23.29
CA GLY A 167 -0.71 -11.19 -22.89
C GLY A 167 -0.02 -11.18 -21.52
N PHE A 168 -0.28 -10.16 -20.69
CA PHE A 168 0.30 -10.06 -19.34
C PHE A 168 0.01 -11.32 -18.51
N GLY A 169 1.04 -11.88 -17.85
CA GLY A 169 0.93 -13.14 -17.12
C GLY A 169 0.44 -14.30 -17.98
N ARG A 170 0.76 -14.31 -19.29
CA ARG A 170 0.31 -15.30 -20.29
C ARG A 170 -1.21 -15.43 -20.39
N SER A 171 -1.94 -14.35 -20.11
CA SER A 171 -3.40 -14.31 -20.25
C SER A 171 -3.85 -14.07 -21.69
N LEU A 172 -5.14 -14.31 -21.95
CA LEU A 172 -5.82 -13.94 -23.19
C LEU A 172 -6.47 -12.55 -23.11
N TYR A 173 -6.20 -11.77 -22.06
CA TYR A 173 -6.79 -10.45 -21.86
C TYR A 173 -6.19 -9.43 -22.83
N LYS A 174 -7.03 -8.51 -23.30
CA LYS A 174 -6.59 -7.45 -24.22
C LYS A 174 -5.86 -6.37 -23.44
N SER A 175 -4.94 -5.67 -24.14
CA SER A 175 -4.17 -4.54 -23.59
C SER A 175 -5.05 -3.52 -22.84
N ARG A 176 -6.21 -3.16 -23.39
CA ARG A 176 -7.14 -2.20 -22.76
C ARG A 176 -7.64 -2.68 -21.40
N GLU A 177 -8.06 -3.94 -21.30
CA GLU A 177 -8.63 -4.51 -20.07
C GLU A 177 -7.55 -4.59 -18.97
N MET A 178 -6.34 -5.02 -19.35
CA MET A 178 -5.22 -5.12 -18.41
C MET A 178 -4.74 -3.73 -17.95
N SER A 179 -4.67 -2.76 -18.86
CA SER A 179 -4.31 -1.38 -18.53
C SER A 179 -5.33 -0.73 -17.59
N GLU A 180 -6.62 -0.99 -17.79
CA GLU A 180 -7.68 -0.50 -16.91
C GLU A 180 -7.60 -1.14 -15.52
N ALA A 181 -7.40 -2.46 -15.46
CA ALA A 181 -7.25 -3.19 -14.21
C ALA A 181 -6.03 -2.75 -13.38
N LEU A 182 -4.86 -2.64 -14.01
CA LEU A 182 -3.63 -2.17 -13.35
C LEU A 182 -3.72 -0.70 -12.94
N GLY A 183 -4.40 0.13 -13.74
CA GLY A 183 -4.65 1.53 -13.42
C GLY A 183 -5.48 1.69 -12.15
N GLU A 184 -6.62 1.01 -12.05
CA GLU A 184 -7.46 1.08 -10.85
C GLU A 184 -6.76 0.47 -9.63
N PHE A 185 -5.97 -0.60 -9.80
CA PHE A 185 -5.21 -1.22 -8.70
C PHE A 185 -4.08 -0.32 -8.15
N CYS A 186 -3.36 0.39 -9.04
CA CYS A 186 -2.30 1.31 -8.61
C CYS A 186 -2.85 2.52 -7.84
N ILE A 187 -4.09 2.93 -8.13
CA ILE A 187 -4.79 3.99 -7.40
C ILE A 187 -5.26 3.47 -6.04
N SER A 188 -5.67 2.21 -5.94
CA SER A 188 -6.29 1.70 -4.73
C SER A 188 -5.33 1.24 -3.64
N SER A 189 -4.12 0.73 -3.94
CA SER A 189 -3.32 0.14 -2.85
C SER A 189 -1.80 0.05 -2.99
N ILE A 190 -1.18 0.02 -4.17
CA ILE A 190 0.27 -0.21 -4.26
C ILE A 190 0.84 0.56 -5.45
N ASN A 191 1.85 1.41 -5.21
CA ASN A 191 2.66 2.02 -6.26
C ASN A 191 3.55 0.91 -6.88
N ILE A 192 3.01 0.17 -7.84
CA ILE A 192 3.85 -0.62 -8.75
C ILE A 192 4.51 0.39 -9.69
N SER A 193 5.76 0.73 -9.37
CA SER A 193 6.57 1.62 -10.20
C SER A 193 6.95 0.86 -11.47
N VAL A 194 6.14 0.98 -12.52
CA VAL A 194 6.54 0.56 -13.87
C VAL A 194 7.47 1.65 -14.40
N LEU A 195 8.77 1.40 -14.34
CA LEU A 195 9.77 2.25 -15.00
C LEU A 195 9.58 2.19 -16.54
N PRO A 196 9.86 3.29 -17.26
CA PRO A 196 9.59 3.42 -18.71
C PRO A 196 10.33 2.40 -19.60
#